data_AF-A0A0L6J895-F1
#
_entry.id   AF-A0A0L6J895-F1
#
_cell.length_a   1.000
_cell.length_b   1.000
_cell.length_c   1.000
_cell.angle_alpha   90.00
_cell.angle_beta   90.00
_cell.angle_gamma   90.00
#
_symmetry.space_group_name_H-M   'P 1'
#
loop_
_entity.id
_entity.type
_entity.pdbx_description
1 polymer ?
#
loop_
_entity_poly.entity_id
_entity_poly.type
_entity_poly.pdbx_seq_one_letter_code
_entity_poly.pdbx_strand_id
1 'polypeptide(L)'
;MAPTCTGLARLALAGAVLLGLAGGALPRDYREPEESTLDRHGHYRSHDGSEVHRPAKTRDGTKPAGATAKCRDDTWSFSHTRRGTCSGHGGVAHWEG
;
A
#
# COMPACT_ATOMS: atom_id res chain seq x y z
N MET A 1 20.59 -27.39 -68.05
CA MET A 1 21.89 -26.72 -67.90
C MET A 1 21.86 -26.08 -66.51
N ALA A 2 22.72 -26.56 -65.61
CA ALA A 2 22.65 -26.47 -64.14
C ALA A 2 22.99 -25.06 -63.58
N PRO A 3 23.08 -24.81 -62.24
CA PRO A 3 22.82 -25.70 -61.10
C PRO A 3 22.01 -25.07 -59.94
N THR A 4 21.51 -25.99 -59.13
CA THR A 4 21.10 -25.88 -57.72
C THR A 4 22.05 -25.07 -56.84
N CYS A 5 21.53 -24.33 -55.86
CA CYS A 5 22.26 -24.09 -54.62
C CYS A 5 21.32 -24.23 -53.41
N THR A 6 21.44 -25.40 -52.78
CA THR A 6 20.90 -25.80 -51.49
C THR A 6 21.36 -24.84 -50.41
N GLY A 7 20.42 -24.28 -49.64
CA GLY A 7 20.71 -23.41 -48.50
C GLY A 7 19.80 -23.74 -47.32
N LEU A 8 20.02 -24.89 -46.68
CA LEU A 8 19.53 -25.13 -45.33
C LEU A 8 20.41 -24.34 -44.37
N ALA A 9 19.87 -23.26 -43.81
CA ALA A 9 20.38 -22.71 -42.56
C ALA A 9 19.18 -22.31 -41.69
N ARG A 10 18.71 -23.29 -40.93
CA ARG A 10 17.93 -23.04 -39.72
C ARG A 10 18.80 -22.22 -38.79
N LEU A 11 18.35 -21.03 -38.40
CA LEU A 11 18.70 -20.43 -37.12
C LEU A 11 17.58 -19.44 -36.78
N ALA A 12 16.55 -19.99 -36.12
CA ALA A 12 15.60 -19.20 -35.35
C ALA A 12 16.38 -18.51 -34.24
N LEU A 13 16.65 -17.21 -34.38
CA LEU A 13 17.02 -16.38 -33.24
C LEU A 13 15.73 -15.76 -32.72
N ALA A 14 15.07 -16.50 -31.84
CA ALA A 14 14.11 -15.96 -30.90
C ALA A 14 14.84 -14.88 -30.09
N GLY A 15 14.65 -13.62 -30.47
CA GLY A 15 15.06 -12.48 -29.66
C GLY A 15 14.27 -12.54 -28.35
N ALA A 16 14.91 -13.02 -27.30
CA ALA A 16 14.35 -13.07 -25.96
C ALA A 16 14.02 -11.63 -25.53
N VAL A 17 12.74 -11.28 -25.56
CA VAL A 17 12.22 -10.10 -24.86
C VAL A 17 12.40 -10.39 -23.36
N LEU A 18 13.49 -9.89 -22.78
CA LEU A 18 13.64 -9.83 -21.33
C LEU A 18 12.75 -8.70 -20.79
N LEU A 19 11.44 -8.95 -20.76
CA LEU A 19 10.52 -8.18 -19.92
C LEU A 19 10.32 -8.93 -18.60
N GLY A 20 10.64 -8.27 -17.49
CA GLY A 20 10.39 -8.74 -16.13
C GLY A 20 11.71 -9.00 -15.39
N LEU A 21 11.97 -8.37 -14.25
CA LEU A 21 11.07 -8.24 -13.11
C LEU A 21 11.21 -6.85 -12.49
N ALA A 22 10.34 -5.91 -12.87
CA ALA A 22 9.99 -4.85 -11.94
C ALA A 22 9.10 -5.51 -10.88
N GLY A 23 9.71 -5.91 -9.76
CA GLY A 23 9.00 -6.35 -8.56
C GLY A 23 8.17 -5.19 -8.02
N GLY A 24 7.02 -4.94 -8.63
CA GLY A 24 6.04 -3.99 -8.13
C GLY A 24 5.51 -4.54 -6.82
N ALA A 25 5.88 -3.91 -5.71
CA ALA A 25 5.12 -4.05 -4.48
C ALA A 25 3.67 -3.70 -4.81
N LEU A 26 2.77 -4.69 -4.74
CA LEU A 26 1.34 -4.41 -4.83
C LEU A 26 1.04 -3.37 -3.75
N PRO A 27 0.44 -2.21 -4.09
CA PRO A 27 -0.01 -1.28 -3.07
C PRO A 27 -0.95 -2.05 -2.14
N ARG A 28 -0.70 -1.99 -0.84
CA ARG A 28 -1.71 -2.45 0.13
C ARG A 28 -2.99 -1.71 -0.23
N ASP A 29 -4.10 -2.44 -0.42
CA ASP A 29 -5.43 -1.87 -0.64
C ASP A 29 -5.75 -0.95 0.54
N TYR A 30 -5.38 0.32 0.39
CA TYR A 30 -5.69 1.36 1.34
C TYR A 30 -7.13 1.77 1.03
N ARG A 31 -8.06 1.29 1.85
CA ARG A 31 -9.40 1.87 1.83
C ARG A 31 -9.29 3.23 2.50
N GLU A 32 -9.16 4.28 1.68
CA GLU A 32 -9.19 5.65 2.13
C GLU A 32 -10.43 5.88 2.99
N PRO A 33 -10.29 6.37 4.23
CA PRO A 33 -11.44 6.73 5.04
C PRO A 33 -12.25 7.84 4.35
N GLU A 34 -13.53 7.91 4.64
CA GLU A 34 -14.35 9.00 4.12
C GLU A 34 -13.96 10.31 4.81
N GLU A 35 -13.09 11.07 4.16
CA GLU A 35 -12.52 12.32 4.68
C GLU A 35 -13.59 13.26 5.23
N SER A 36 -14.72 13.40 4.54
CA SER A 36 -15.81 14.28 4.98
C SER A 36 -16.43 13.90 6.32
N THR A 37 -16.26 12.69 6.84
CA THR A 37 -16.71 12.30 8.19
C THR A 37 -15.67 12.52 9.27
N LEU A 38 -14.42 12.81 8.91
CA LEU A 38 -13.32 12.96 9.86
C LEU A 38 -13.19 14.40 10.38
N ASP A 39 -12.69 14.53 11.62
CA ASP A 39 -12.37 15.83 12.23
C ASP A 39 -11.01 16.40 11.78
N ARG A 40 -10.13 15.52 11.31
CA ARG A 40 -8.79 15.83 10.81
C ARG A 40 -8.60 15.18 9.46
N HIS A 41 -7.82 15.84 8.62
CA HIS A 41 -7.55 15.42 7.25
C HIS A 41 -6.06 15.25 7.01
N GLY A 42 -5.75 14.49 5.97
CA GLY A 42 -4.44 14.36 5.38
C GLY A 42 -3.64 13.18 5.91
N HIS A 43 -2.47 12.98 5.29
CA HIS A 43 -1.68 11.76 5.45
C HIS A 43 -0.32 12.06 6.06
N TYR A 44 0.32 11.02 6.56
CA TYR A 44 1.72 11.04 6.94
C TYR A 44 2.38 9.73 6.53
N ARG A 45 3.70 9.78 6.35
CA ARG A 45 4.50 8.59 6.14
C ARG A 45 4.79 7.94 7.48
N SER A 46 4.23 6.75 7.68
CA SER A 46 4.50 5.90 8.83
C SER A 46 5.94 5.37 8.80
N HIS A 47 6.40 4.84 9.93
CA HIS A 47 7.79 4.39 10.10
C HIS A 47 8.17 3.24 9.14
N ASP A 48 7.22 2.41 8.73
CA ASP A 48 7.45 1.37 7.71
C ASP A 48 7.50 1.90 6.28
N GLY A 49 7.34 3.21 6.12
CA GLY A 49 7.33 3.90 4.83
C GLY A 49 5.98 3.90 4.13
N SER A 50 4.93 3.33 4.73
CA SER A 50 3.57 3.43 4.20
C SER A 50 3.00 4.84 4.39
N GLU A 51 2.27 5.34 3.38
CA GLU A 51 1.47 6.55 3.52
C GLU A 51 0.13 6.16 4.12
N VAL A 52 -0.22 6.77 5.26
CA VAL A 52 -1.43 6.47 6.01
C VAL A 52 -2.10 7.77 6.43
N HIS A 53 -3.42 7.76 6.55
CA HIS A 53 -4.13 8.91 7.08
C HIS A 53 -3.69 9.21 8.53
N ARG A 54 -3.64 10.50 8.87
CA ARG A 54 -3.29 10.97 10.21
C ARG A 54 -4.34 10.51 11.23
N PRO A 55 -3.98 10.34 12.51
CA PRO A 55 -4.98 9.96 13.51
C PRO A 55 -6.14 10.95 13.57
N ALA A 56 -7.36 10.45 13.48
CA ALA A 56 -8.58 11.25 13.35
C ALA A 56 -9.77 10.59 14.07
N LYS A 57 -10.76 11.39 14.42
CA LYS A 57 -12.07 10.96 14.93
C LYS A 57 -13.11 11.10 13.84
N THR A 58 -14.09 10.21 13.82
CA THR A 58 -15.32 10.48 13.08
C THR A 58 -16.19 11.43 13.89
N ARG A 59 -16.99 12.25 13.20
CA ARG A 59 -17.91 13.19 13.86
C ARG A 59 -19.00 12.49 14.67
N ASP A 60 -19.36 11.27 14.25
CA ASP A 60 -20.38 10.46 14.92
C ASP A 60 -19.80 9.52 15.98
N GLY A 61 -18.48 9.57 16.22
CA GLY A 61 -17.77 8.74 17.20
C GLY A 61 -17.61 7.27 16.82
N THR A 62 -18.11 6.86 15.65
CA THR A 62 -17.98 5.51 15.10
C THR A 62 -16.56 5.24 14.60
N LYS A 63 -16.22 3.96 14.39
CA LYS A 63 -14.93 3.60 13.79
C LYS A 63 -14.92 3.97 12.30
N PRO A 64 -13.94 4.76 11.82
CA PRO A 64 -13.80 5.02 10.40
C PRO A 64 -13.30 3.78 9.66
N ALA A 65 -13.70 3.64 8.39
CA ALA A 65 -13.23 2.57 7.54
C ALA A 65 -11.69 2.60 7.43
N GLY A 66 -11.05 1.43 7.47
CA GLY A 66 -9.59 1.35 7.37
C GLY A 66 -8.82 1.66 8.66
N ALA A 67 -9.48 2.08 9.75
CA ALA A 67 -8.83 2.23 11.04
C ALA A 67 -8.37 0.87 11.60
N THR A 68 -7.12 0.84 12.05
CA THR A 68 -6.43 -0.35 12.56
C THR A 68 -6.20 -0.31 14.07
N ALA A 69 -6.36 0.86 14.71
CA ALA A 69 -6.24 0.99 16.16
C ALA A 69 -7.02 2.19 16.70
N LYS A 70 -7.54 2.05 17.92
CA LYS A 70 -8.03 3.15 18.75
C LYS A 70 -6.93 3.63 19.70
N CYS A 71 -6.60 4.92 19.66
CA CYS A 71 -5.68 5.57 20.58
C CYS A 71 -6.37 5.94 21.91
N ARG A 72 -5.60 6.23 22.96
CA ARG A 72 -6.13 6.60 24.28
C ARG A 72 -6.81 7.97 24.35
N ASP A 73 -6.55 8.85 23.39
CA ASP A 73 -7.22 10.15 23.26
C ASP A 73 -8.50 10.09 22.39
N ASP A 74 -9.01 8.87 22.15
CA ASP A 74 -10.15 8.53 21.30
C ASP A 74 -9.96 8.77 19.79
N THR A 75 -8.77 9.12 19.32
CA THR A 75 -8.48 9.14 17.87
C THR A 75 -8.29 7.73 17.32
N TRP A 76 -8.60 7.56 16.03
CA TRP A 76 -8.37 6.33 15.28
C TRP A 76 -7.10 6.45 14.46
N SER A 77 -6.23 5.46 14.58
CA SER A 77 -5.01 5.31 13.80
C SER A 77 -5.23 4.39 12.61
N PHE A 78 -4.55 4.71 11.50
CA PHE A 78 -4.55 3.95 10.25
C PHE A 78 -3.21 3.22 9.99
N SER A 79 -2.28 3.29 10.96
CA SER A 79 -0.97 2.62 10.87
C SER A 79 -1.09 1.10 10.91
N HIS A 80 -0.38 0.40 10.02
CA HIS A 80 -0.33 -1.07 10.00
C HIS A 80 0.71 -1.66 10.94
N THR A 81 1.55 -0.83 11.56
CA THR A 81 2.61 -1.31 12.44
C THR A 81 2.27 -1.09 13.90
N ARG A 82 2.81 -1.93 14.78
CA ARG A 82 2.67 -1.77 16.23
C ARG A 82 3.66 -0.78 16.83
N ARG A 83 4.82 -0.61 16.18
CA ARG A 83 5.88 0.29 16.66
C ARG A 83 5.50 1.74 16.40
N GLY A 84 5.47 2.55 17.45
CA GLY A 84 5.22 4.00 17.35
C GLY A 84 3.75 4.41 17.13
N THR A 85 2.84 3.47 16.95
CA THR A 85 1.41 3.76 16.76
C THR A 85 0.81 4.39 18.01
N CYS A 86 0.05 5.47 17.80
CA CYS A 86 -0.53 6.33 18.84
C CYS A 86 0.51 6.95 19.80
N SER A 87 1.80 7.01 19.45
CA SER A 87 2.84 7.57 20.34
C SER A 87 2.57 9.01 20.78
N GLY A 88 2.10 9.86 19.87
CA GLY A 88 1.65 11.23 20.18
C GLY A 88 0.26 11.32 20.82
N HIS A 89 -0.42 10.18 20.98
CA HIS A 89 -1.84 10.07 21.38
C HIS A 89 -2.02 9.20 22.64
N GLY A 90 -0.96 9.09 23.46
CA GLY A 90 -0.99 8.34 24.72
C GLY A 90 -0.89 6.82 24.58
N GLY A 91 -0.55 6.32 23.40
CA GLY A 91 -0.47 4.90 23.09
C GLY A 91 -1.80 4.29 22.66
N VAL A 92 -1.75 3.01 22.30
CA VAL A 92 -2.91 2.27 21.79
C VAL A 92 -3.79 1.83 22.95
N ALA A 93 -5.09 2.13 22.85
CA ALA A 93 -6.11 1.60 23.73
C ALA A 93 -6.59 0.23 23.24
N HIS A 94 -6.85 0.10 21.94
CA HIS A 94 -7.34 -1.13 21.32
C HIS A 94 -6.84 -1.27 19.88
N TRP A 95 -6.57 -2.51 19.45
CA TRP A 95 -6.22 -2.83 18.06
C TRP A 95 -7.44 -3.41 17.35
N GLU A 96 -7.73 -2.86 16.17
CA GLU A 96 -8.84 -3.27 15.31
C GLU A 96 -8.36 -4.34 14.33
N GLY A 97 -8.02 -5.52 14.86
CA GLY A 97 -7.49 -6.64 14.09
C GLY A 97 -7.23 -7.87 14.93
#